data_AF-A0A073AV40-F1
#
_entry.id   AF-A0A073AV40-F1
#
_cell.length_a   1.000
_cell.length_b   1.000
_cell.length_c   1.000
_cell.angle_alpha   90.00
_cell.angle_beta   90.00
_cell.angle_gamma   90.00
#
_symmetry.space_group_name_H-M   'P 1'
#
loop_
_entity.id
_entity.type
_entity.pdbx_description
1 polymer ?
#
loop_
_entity_poly.entity_id
_entity_poly.type
_entity_poly.pdbx_seq_one_letter_code
_entity_poly.pdbx_strand_id
1 'polypeptide(L)' 'MATQHSPADDIVYDLVSVQYHALQGAENNDKYREDAHDHAEVREFFEEVAKQDAWRAQRCHELLANLTGGGKGLG' A
#
# COMPACT_ATOMS: atom_id res chain seq x y z
N MET A 1 5.72 -26.95 14.49
CA MET A 1 4.71 -26.24 15.30
C MET A 1 4.02 -25.27 14.38
N ALA A 2 2.74 -25.46 14.08
CA ALA A 2 1.96 -24.49 13.31
C ALA A 2 1.55 -23.39 14.29
N THR A 3 2.15 -22.21 14.17
CA THR A 3 1.62 -21.00 14.81
C THR A 3 0.21 -20.80 14.25
N GLN A 4 -0.81 -20.96 15.09
CA GLN A 4 -2.18 -20.60 14.73
C GLN A 4 -2.20 -19.08 14.58
N HIS A 5 -2.21 -18.58 13.35
CA HIS A 5 -2.43 -17.17 13.07
C HIS A 5 -3.89 -16.86 13.40
N SER A 6 -4.12 -15.79 14.18
CA SER A 6 -5.46 -15.27 14.38
C SER A 6 -5.95 -14.66 13.06
N PRO A 7 -7.24 -14.70 12.73
CA PRO A 7 -7.79 -13.94 11.59
C PRO A 7 -7.43 -12.44 11.62
N ALA A 8 -7.19 -11.88 12.82
CA ALA A 8 -6.71 -10.51 12.96
C ALA A 8 -5.24 -10.33 12.54
N ASP A 9 -4.39 -11.34 12.77
CA ASP A 9 -2.99 -11.33 12.31
C ASP A 9 -2.95 -11.39 10.78
N ASP A 10 -3.85 -12.16 10.17
CA ASP A 10 -3.99 -12.24 8.71
C ASP A 10 -4.42 -10.88 8.14
N ILE A 11 -5.42 -10.21 8.73
CA ILE A 11 -5.86 -8.88 8.25
C ILE A 11 -4.77 -7.81 8.41
N VAL A 12 -4.05 -7.80 9.54
CA VAL A 12 -2.93 -6.85 9.75
C VAL A 12 -1.81 -7.13 8.77
N TYR A 13 -1.43 -8.40 8.59
CA TYR A 13 -0.41 -8.80 7.62
C TYR A 13 -0.80 -8.42 6.19
N ASP A 14 -2.06 -8.65 5.81
CA ASP A 14 -2.59 -8.31 4.50
C ASP A 14 -2.52 -6.79 4.25
N LEU A 15 -2.93 -5.98 5.22
CA LEU A 15 -2.88 -4.51 5.11
C LEU A 15 -1.45 -3.97 5.05
N VAL A 16 -0.53 -4.53 5.83
CA VAL A 16 0.90 -4.18 5.77
C VAL A 16 1.48 -4.57 4.41
N SER A 17 1.12 -5.75 3.89
CA SER A 17 1.57 -6.23 2.58
C SER A 17 1.10 -5.31 1.46
N VAL A 18 -0.18 -4.93 1.46
CA VAL A 18 -0.73 -3.98 0.48
C VAL A 18 -0.05 -2.61 0.60
N GLN A 19 0.12 -2.09 1.83
CA GLN A 19 0.82 -0.82 2.04
C GLN A 19 2.24 -0.84 1.47
N TYR A 20 3.01 -1.88 1.79
CA TYR A 20 4.38 -2.04 1.32
C TYR A 20 4.44 -2.07 -0.21
N HIS A 21 3.63 -2.91 -0.85
CA HIS A 21 3.64 -3.03 -2.31
C HIS A 21 3.13 -1.78 -3.02
N ALA A 22 2.19 -1.04 -2.43
CA ALA A 22 1.74 0.24 -2.96
C ALA A 22 2.86 1.30 -2.89
N LEU A 23 3.59 1.39 -1.77
CA LEU A 23 4.74 2.30 -1.67
C LEU A 23 5.84 1.94 -2.67
N GLN A 24 6.17 0.65 -2.81
CA GLN A 24 7.13 0.17 -3.80
C GLN A 24 6.64 0.44 -5.24
N GLY A 25 5.33 0.29 -5.49
CA GLY A 25 4.69 0.61 -6.75
C GLY A 25 4.83 2.08 -7.11
N ALA A 26 4.54 2.99 -6.18
CA ALA A 26 4.70 4.43 -6.39
C ALA A 26 6.14 4.79 -6.78
N GLU A 27 7.13 4.28 -6.04
CA GLU A 27 8.56 4.52 -6.35
C GLU A 27 8.95 3.99 -7.73
N ASN A 28 8.45 2.81 -8.10
CA ASN A 28 8.72 2.24 -9.42
C ASN A 28 8.07 3.05 -10.54
N ASN A 29 6.83 3.50 -10.35
CA ASN A 29 6.13 4.34 -11.33
C ASN A 29 6.82 5.70 -11.52
N ASP A 30 7.42 6.28 -10.48
CA ASP A 30 8.24 7.49 -10.61
C ASP A 30 9.44 7.27 -11.54
N LYS A 31 10.13 6.13 -11.42
CA LYS A 31 11.24 5.74 -12.32
C LYS A 31 10.74 5.50 -13.74
N TYR A 32 9.61 4.80 -13.91
CA TYR A 32 9.03 4.54 -15.23
C TYR A 32 8.56 5.82 -15.93
N ARG A 33 8.09 6.81 -15.16
CA ARG A 33 7.79 8.15 -15.68
C ARG A 33 9.04 8.87 -16.21
N GLU A 34 10.20 8.67 -15.59
CA GLU A 34 11.48 9.21 -16.08
C GLU A 34 11.92 8.49 -17.37
N ASP A 35 11.81 7.16 -17.41
CA ASP A 35 12.16 6.33 -18.57
C ASP A 35 11.27 6.60 -19.79
N ALA A 36 10.06 7.11 -19.60
CA ALA A 36 9.12 7.42 -20.67
C ALA A 36 9.52 8.66 -21.52
N HIS A 37 10.57 9.39 -21.16
CA HIS A 37 11.15 10.49 -21.96
C HIS A 37 10.11 11.45 -22.59
N ASP A 38 9.96 11.43 -23.92
CA ASP A 38 9.09 12.35 -24.69
C ASP A 38 7.66 11.81 -24.85
N HIS A 39 7.34 10.62 -24.33
CA HIS A 39 6.02 10.01 -24.40
C HIS A 39 5.09 10.59 -23.32
N ALA A 40 4.52 11.77 -23.60
CA ALA A 40 3.69 12.52 -22.65
C ALA A 40 2.53 11.71 -22.05
N GLU A 41 1.77 10.99 -22.89
CA GLU A 41 0.63 10.17 -22.43
C GLU A 41 1.06 9.01 -21.51
N VAL A 42 2.21 8.40 -21.79
CA VAL A 42 2.78 7.34 -20.96
C VAL A 42 3.27 7.89 -19.62
N ARG A 43 3.86 9.09 -19.62
CA ARG A 43 4.26 9.79 -18.38
C ARG A 43 3.06 10.12 -17.50
N GLU A 44 1.99 10.62 -18.10
CA GLU A 44 0.74 10.92 -17.40
C GLU A 44 0.12 9.66 -16.80
N PHE A 45 0.12 8.55 -17.53
CA PHE A 45 -0.32 7.26 -17.02
C PHE A 45 0.49 6.82 -15.79
N PHE A 46 1.83 6.84 -15.85
CA PHE A 46 2.65 6.46 -14.68
C PHE A 46 2.45 7.39 -13.49
N GLU A 47 2.28 8.70 -13.72
CA GLU A 47 1.92 9.63 -12.65
C GLU A 47 0.56 9.30 -12.02
N GLU A 48 -0.44 8.94 -12.82
CA GLU A 48 -1.74 8.50 -12.32
C GLU A 48 -1.62 7.22 -11.46
N VAL A 49 -0.90 6.22 -11.94
CA VAL A 49 -0.69 4.97 -11.20
C VAL A 49 0.05 5.24 -9.89
N ALA A 50 1.08 6.09 -9.89
CA ALA A 50 1.81 6.48 -8.67
C ALA A 50 0.89 7.18 -7.65
N LYS A 51 -0.02 8.06 -8.10
CA LYS A 51 -1.02 8.70 -7.23
C LYS A 51 -1.99 7.69 -6.62
N GLN A 52 -2.45 6.71 -7.40
CA GLN A 52 -3.31 5.64 -6.89
C GLN A 52 -2.58 4.75 -5.88
N ASP A 53 -1.31 4.44 -6.11
CA ASP A 53 -0.45 3.73 -5.16
C ASP A 53 -0.27 4.50 -3.85
N ALA A 54 0.06 5.79 -3.92
CA ALA A 54 0.17 6.64 -2.75
C ALA A 54 -1.14 6.68 -1.94
N TRP A 55 -2.29 6.79 -2.63
CA TRP A 55 -3.60 6.72 -1.99
C TRP A 55 -3.85 5.37 -1.30
N ARG A 56 -3.54 4.25 -1.95
CA ARG A 56 -3.66 2.90 -1.37
C ARG A 56 -2.80 2.77 -0.11
N ALA A 57 -1.54 3.20 -0.17
CA ALA A 57 -0.62 3.15 0.96
C ALA A 57 -1.13 3.95 2.17
N GLN A 58 -1.61 5.16 1.93
CA GLN A 58 -2.22 6.01 2.96
C GLN A 58 -3.47 5.37 3.54
N ARG A 59 -4.34 4.80 2.70
CA ARG A 59 -5.57 4.14 3.16
C ARG A 59 -5.28 2.94 4.04
N CYS A 60 -4.29 2.12 3.68
CA CYS A 60 -3.84 1.01 4.51
C CYS A 60 -3.26 1.50 5.85
N HIS A 61 -2.55 2.63 5.87
CA HIS A 61 -2.02 3.23 7.09
C HIS A 61 -3.15 3.57 8.07
N GLU A 62 -4.20 4.23 7.59
CA GLU A 62 -5.37 4.59 8.40
C GLU A 62 -6.10 3.36 8.95
N LEU A 63 -6.28 2.33 8.13
CA LEU A 63 -6.92 1.08 8.55
C LEU A 63 -6.10 0.37 9.63
N LEU A 64 -4.78 0.31 9.47
CA LEU A 64 -3.87 -0.24 10.47
C LEU A 64 -3.91 0.55 11.77
N ALA A 65 -3.91 1.89 11.70
CA ALA A 65 -4.04 2.76 12.86
C ALA A 65 -5.36 2.53 13.61
N ASN A 66 -6.47 2.31 12.91
CA ASN A 66 -7.76 2.01 13.53
C ASN A 66 -7.78 0.62 14.21
N LEU A 67 -7.21 -0.41 13.55
CA LEU A 67 -7.14 -1.76 14.10
C LEU A 67 -6.25 -1.84 15.35
N THR A 68 -5.14 -1.11 15.35
CA THR A 68 -4.15 -1.15 16.44
C THR A 68 -4.40 -0.11 17.53
N GLY A 69 -5.00 1.04 17.20
CA GLY A 69 -5.38 2.11 18.13
C GLY A 69 -6.65 1.81 18.91
N GLY A 70 -7.48 0.86 18.45
CA GLY A 70 -8.67 0.36 19.12
C GLY A 70 -8.41 -0.64 20.26
N GLY A 71 -7.24 -0.59 20.92
CA GLY A 71 -6.78 -1.45 22.01
C GLY A 71 -7.60 -1.39 23.32
N LYS A 72 -8.93 -1.34 23.23
CA LYS A 72 -9.88 -1.69 24.28
C LYS A 72 -10.98 -2.54 23.65
N GLY A 73 -10.72 -3.83 23.50
CA GLY A 73 -11.75 -4.82 23.16
C GLY A 73 -11.37 -5.83 22.10
N LEU A 74 -10.27 -6.56 22.29
CA LEU A 74 -10.24 -7.97 21.93
C LEU A 74 -10.33 -8.74 23.25
N GLY A 75 -11.56 -8.94 23.69
CA GLY A 75 -11.98 -9.87 24.73
C GLY A 75 -12.98 -10.84 24.15
#